data_AF-A0A1J5JQT0-F1
#
_entry.id   AF-A0A1J5JQT0-F1
#
_cell.length_a   1.000
_cell.length_b   1.000
_cell.length_c   1.000
_cell.angle_alpha   90.00
_cell.angle_beta   90.00
_cell.angle_gamma   90.00
#
_symmetry.space_group_name_H-M   'P 1'
#
loop_
_entity.id
_entity.type
_entity.pdbx_description
1 polymer ?
#
loop_
_entity_poly.entity_id
_entity_poly.type
_entity_poly.pdbx_seq_one_letter_code
_entity_poly.pdbx_strand_id
1 'polypeptide(L)' 'MIDPSLRDEILKSLSALPYEKQKRVLQFVLSLANLDQQPKDNDLIRFAGTIEKDDLKIMEREIEESCERIDFGEW' A
#
# COMPACT_ATOMS: atom_id res chain seq x y z
N MET A 1 9.27 17.41 -17.77
CA MET A 1 10.35 18.08 -17.01
C MET A 1 9.95 18.07 -15.55
N ILE A 2 10.85 17.68 -14.64
CA ILE A 2 10.59 17.76 -13.19
C ILE A 2 10.66 19.23 -12.78
N ASP A 3 9.64 19.69 -12.04
CA ASP A 3 9.62 21.04 -11.46
C ASP A 3 10.89 21.31 -10.62
N PRO A 4 11.58 22.45 -10.79
CA PRO A 4 12.82 22.73 -10.06
C PRO A 4 12.64 22.77 -8.54
N SER A 5 11.55 23.36 -8.03
CA SER A 5 11.29 23.43 -6.60
C SER A 5 11.06 22.03 -6.03
N LEU A 6 10.31 21.20 -6.76
CA LEU A 6 10.08 19.81 -6.37
C LEU A 6 11.37 18.99 -6.35
N ARG A 7 12.25 19.17 -7.35
CA ARG A 7 13.55 18.49 -7.39
C ARG A 7 14.39 18.82 -6.16
N ASP A 8 14.48 20.10 -5.80
CA ASP A 8 15.32 20.56 -4.70
C ASP A 8 14.79 20.07 -3.35
N GLU A 9 13.46 20.05 -3.17
CA GLU A 9 12.82 19.50 -1.98
C GLU A 9 13.05 17.99 -1.84
N ILE A 10 12.99 17.23 -2.93
CA ILE A 10 13.30 15.79 -2.94
C ILE A 10 14.77 15.55 -2.55
N LEU A 11 15.70 16.31 -3.12
CA LEU A 11 17.13 16.19 -2.79
C LEU A 11 17.43 16.56 -1.34
N LYS A 12 16.80 17.63 -0.83
CA LYS A 12 16.90 18.02 0.57
C LYS A 12 16.35 16.93 1.50
N SER A 13 15.21 16.36 1.16
CA SER A 13 14.58 15.29 1.95
C SER A 13 15.41 14.01 1.94
N LEU A 14 15.97 13.62 0.80
CA LEU A 14 16.83 12.45 0.68
C LEU A 14 18.14 12.58 1.46
N SER A 15 18.76 13.77 1.43
CA SER A 15 20.02 13.99 2.14
C SER A 15 19.89 13.92 3.66
N ALA A 16 18.69 14.19 4.20
CA ALA A 16 18.38 14.03 5.62
C ALA A 16 18.17 12.56 6.06
N LEU A 17 18.03 11.62 5.12
CA LEU A 17 17.78 10.21 5.41
C LEU A 17 19.09 9.42 5.55
N PRO A 18 19.15 8.42 6.44
CA PRO A 18 20.21 7.41 6.42
C PRO A 18 20.23 6.64 5.09
N TYR A 19 21.41 6.15 4.71
CA TYR A 19 21.65 5.49 3.41
C TYR A 19 20.66 4.35 3.10
N GLU A 20 20.34 3.51 4.08
CA GLU A 20 19.37 2.40 3.89
C GLU A 20 17.95 2.90 3.59
N LYS A 21 17.55 4.05 4.15
CA LYS A 21 16.27 4.69 3.81
C LYS A 21 16.32 5.34 2.43
N GLN A 22 17.45 5.93 2.02
CA GLN A 22 17.61 6.45 0.66
C GLN A 22 17.47 5.34 -0.39
N LYS A 23 18.10 4.17 -0.16
CA LYS A 23 17.92 2.98 -1.01
C LYS A 23 16.45 2.56 -1.13
N ARG A 24 15.72 2.55 -0.02
CA ARG A 24 14.29 2.21 0.00
C ARG A 24 13.47 3.20 -0.83
N VAL A 25 13.76 4.49 -0.75
CA VAL A 25 13.11 5.51 -1.59
C VAL A 25 13.40 5.26 -3.08
N LEU A 26 14.66 4.95 -3.44
CA LEU A 26 15.01 4.61 -4.81
C LEU A 26 14.24 3.39 -5.32
N GLN A 27 14.17 2.31 -4.53
CA GLN A 27 13.37 1.12 -4.87
C GLN A 27 11.90 1.46 -5.10
N PHE A 28 11.32 2.31 -4.25
CA PHE A 28 9.94 2.74 -4.39
C PHE A 28 9.73 3.55 -5.68
N VAL A 29 10.57 4.54 -5.98
CA VAL A 29 10.47 5.32 -7.22
C VAL A 29 10.60 4.43 -8.46
N LEU A 30 11.51 3.45 -8.44
CA LEU A 30 11.63 2.46 -9.51
C LEU A 30 10.37 1.58 -9.62
N SER A 31 9.75 1.21 -8.49
CA SER A 31 8.48 0.48 -8.52
C SER A 31 7.36 1.30 -9.13
N LEU A 32 7.29 2.61 -8.83
CA LEU A 32 6.31 3.51 -9.42
C LEU A 32 6.48 3.62 -10.94
N ALA A 33 7.72 3.68 -11.42
CA ALA A 33 8.01 3.70 -12.85
C ALA A 33 7.67 2.37 -13.56
N ASN A 34 7.63 1.27 -12.81
CA ASN A 34 7.26 -0.06 -13.30
C ASN A 34 5.77 -0.40 -13.08
N LEU A 35 4.97 0.47 -12.44
CA LEU A 35 3.52 0.23 -12.22
C LEU A 35 2.72 0.18 -13.52
N ASP A 36 3.26 0.68 -14.64
CA ASP A 36 2.67 0.50 -15.98
C ASP A 36 2.76 -0.96 -16.47
N GLN A 37 3.57 -1.78 -15.80
CA GLN A 37 3.54 -3.23 -15.94
C GLN A 37 2.56 -3.76 -14.90
N GLN A 38 1.39 -4.25 -15.33
CA GLN A 38 0.48 -4.93 -14.42
C GLN A 38 1.28 -5.93 -13.57
N PRO A 39 1.13 -5.93 -12.23
CA PRO A 39 1.71 -6.97 -11.42
C PRO A 39 1.27 -8.31 -12.03
N LYS A 40 2.22 -9.24 -12.18
CA LYS A 40 1.85 -10.60 -12.58
C LYS A 40 0.91 -11.12 -11.50
N ASP A 41 -0.38 -11.13 -11.83
CA ASP A 41 -1.54 -11.37 -10.95
C ASP A 41 -1.56 -12.77 -10.30
N ASN A 42 -0.46 -13.52 -10.43
CA ASN A 42 -0.31 -14.89 -10.00
C ASN A 42 0.09 -15.03 -8.53
N ASP A 43 0.63 -13.98 -7.91
CA ASP A 43 1.05 -14.04 -6.49
C ASP A 43 -0.13 -13.95 -5.52
N LEU A 44 -1.29 -13.50 -5.97
CA LEU A 44 -2.52 -13.50 -5.17
C LEU A 44 -3.32 -14.80 -5.32
N ILE A 45 -3.17 -15.51 -6.46
CA ILE A 45 -3.83 -16.80 -6.69
C ILE A 45 -3.48 -17.83 -5.61
N ARG A 46 -2.24 -17.81 -5.09
CA ARG A 46 -1.84 -18.74 -4.01
C ARG A 46 -2.64 -18.58 -2.71
N PHE A 47 -3.32 -17.44 -2.53
CA PHE A 47 -4.15 -17.17 -1.36
C PHE A 47 -5.63 -17.52 -1.61
N ALA A 48 -6.03 -17.86 -2.83
CA ALA A 48 -7.40 -18.25 -3.14
C ALA A 48 -7.77 -19.52 -2.37
N GLY A 49 -8.82 -19.43 -1.54
CA GLY A 49 -9.28 -20.55 -0.70
C GLY A 49 -8.41 -20.86 0.52
N THR A 50 -7.48 -19.98 0.91
CA THR A 50 -6.62 -20.18 2.10
C THR A 50 -7.26 -19.73 3.41
N ILE A 51 -8.40 -19.04 3.35
CA ILE A 51 -9.12 -18.61 4.56
C ILE A 51 -9.89 -19.82 5.12
N GLU A 52 -9.66 -20.14 6.39
CA GLU A 52 -10.36 -21.24 7.05
C GLU A 52 -11.85 -20.94 7.19
N LYS A 53 -12.67 -22.00 7.21
CA LYS A 53 -14.13 -21.87 7.27
C LYS A 53 -14.61 -21.14 8.52
N ASP A 54 -13.92 -21.31 9.64
CA ASP A 54 -14.29 -20.65 10.89
C ASP A 54 -13.91 -19.16 10.87
N ASP A 55 -12.79 -18.80 10.26
CA ASP A 55 -12.42 -17.40 10.01
C ASP A 55 -13.44 -16.71 9.09
N LEU A 56 -13.95 -17.41 8.06
CA LEU A 56 -15.01 -16.88 7.20
C LEU A 56 -16.29 -16.55 7.97
N LYS A 57 -16.69 -17.38 8.94
CA LYS A 57 -17.87 -17.09 9.79
C LYS A 57 -17.65 -15.88 10.69
N ILE A 58 -16.43 -15.71 11.20
CA ILE A 58 -16.07 -14.53 12.00
C ILE A 58 -16.17 -13.28 11.14
N MET A 59 -15.60 -13.30 9.93
CA MET A 59 -15.70 -12.18 8.99
C MET A 59 -17.16 -11.85 8.63
N GLU A 60 -17.98 -12.85 8.31
CA GLU A 60 -19.41 -12.69 7.98
C GLU A 60 -20.15 -12.00 9.14
N ARG A 61 -19.96 -12.51 10.36
CA ARG A 61 -20.56 -11.95 11.57
C ARG A 61 -20.14 -10.50 11.81
N GLU A 62 -18.86 -10.18 11.72
CA GLU A 62 -18.35 -8.82 11.96
C GLU A 62 -18.84 -7.83 10.89
N ILE A 63 -18.98 -8.28 9.63
CA ILE A 63 -19.56 -7.45 8.56
C ILE A 63 -21.04 -7.16 8.87
N GLU A 64 -21.82 -8.17 9.25
CA GLU A 64 -23.24 -8.00 9.59
C GLU A 64 -23.45 -7.15 10.86
N GLU A 65 -22.62 -7.34 11.88
CA GLU A 65 -22.77 -6.66 13.18
C GLU A 65 -22.19 -5.22 13.18
N SER A 66 -21.19 -4.93 12.33
CA SER A 66 -20.41 -3.69 12.42
C SER A 66 -20.32 -2.88 11.12
N CYS A 67 -20.50 -3.46 9.93
CA CYS A 67 -20.28 -2.73 8.68
C CYS A 67 -21.39 -1.71 8.34
N GLU A 68 -22.58 -1.88 8.90
CA GLU A 68 -23.71 -0.96 8.71
C GLU A 68 -23.76 0.19 9.75
N ARG A 69 -22.85 0.21 10.73
CA ARG A 69 -22.70 1.34 11.66
C ARG A 69 -21.84 2.44 11.03
N ILE A 70 -22.50 3.30 10.27
CA ILE A 70 -21.91 4.59 9.88
C ILE A 70 -22.07 5.54 11.08
N ASP A 71 -21.01 5.69 11.87
CA ASP A 71 -20.93 6.76 12.88
C ASP A 71 -20.45 8.05 12.19
N PHE A 72 -21.37 8.99 12.00
CA PHE A 72 -21.09 10.29 11.41
C PHE A 72 -20.29 11.24 12.33
N GLY A 73 -20.01 10.83 13.58
CA GLY A 73 -19.24 11.60 14.57
C GLY A 73 -17.80 11.15 14.80
N GLU A 74 -17.36 10.06 14.15
CA GLU A 74 -16.01 9.47 14.30
C GLU A 74 -15.00 9.92 13.21
N TRP A 75 -15.36 10.90 12.36
CA TRP A 75 -14.49 11.46 11.30
C TRP A 75 -14.12 12.92 11.51
#